data_AF-A0A374ICG8-F1
#
_entry.id   AF-A0A374ICG8-F1
#
_cell.length_a   1.000
_cell.length_b   1.000
_cell.length_c   1.000
_cell.angle_alpha   90.00
_cell.angle_beta   90.00
_cell.angle_gamma   90.00
#
_symmetry.space_group_name_H-M   'P 1'
#
loop_
_entity.id
_entity.type
_entity.pdbx_description
1 polymer ?
#
loop_
_entity_poly.entity_id
_entity_poly.type
_entity_poly.pdbx_seq_one_letter_code
_entity_poly.pdbx_strand_id
1 'polypeptide(L)'
;MNQKTGICILLCLVLLLVFGIWYQKRGVENKKNTQEQYASETEHTVLTGTPYKETENAYIIRTQDSRLVVFLPDGKTVYMETGIRSENLSQKLQKQAENGIGFADEESLFDFLESYSS
;
A
#
# COMPACT_ATOMS: atom_id res chain seq x y z
N MET A 1 -0.88 -37.05 -32.12
CA MET A 1 -1.02 -36.34 -30.83
C MET A 1 -1.97 -37.17 -29.96
N ASN A 2 -1.50 -37.68 -28.82
CA ASN A 2 -2.22 -38.70 -28.05
C ASN A 2 -3.57 -38.14 -27.56
N GLN A 3 -4.68 -38.83 -27.83
CA GLN A 3 -6.03 -38.37 -27.45
C GLN A 3 -6.16 -38.02 -25.95
N LYS A 4 -5.36 -38.68 -25.10
CA LYS A 4 -5.28 -38.42 -23.65
C LYS A 4 -4.61 -37.09 -23.30
N THR A 5 -3.61 -36.69 -24.09
CA THR A 5 -2.87 -35.44 -23.88
C THR A 5 -3.74 -34.24 -24.23
N GLY A 6 -4.61 -34.34 -25.26
CA GLY A 6 -5.55 -33.27 -25.62
C GLY A 6 -6.58 -32.97 -24.53
N ILE A 7 -7.13 -34.01 -23.90
CA ILE A 7 -8.13 -33.87 -22.82
C ILE A 7 -7.51 -33.24 -21.56
N CYS A 8 -6.29 -33.66 -21.18
CA CYS A 8 -5.58 -33.05 -20.06
C CYS A 8 -5.29 -31.56 -20.30
N ILE A 9 -4.87 -31.18 -21.51
CA ILE A 9 -4.61 -29.77 -21.83
C ILE A 9 -5.91 -28.94 -21.75
N LEU A 10 -7.02 -29.49 -22.24
CA LEU A 10 -8.32 -28.80 -22.22
C LEU A 10 -8.85 -28.63 -20.79
N LEU A 11 -8.68 -29.64 -19.92
CA LEU A 11 -9.02 -29.54 -18.51
C LEU A 11 -8.16 -28.50 -17.76
N CYS A 12 -6.85 -28.48 -18.01
CA CYS A 12 -5.96 -27.49 -17.40
C CYS A 12 -6.31 -26.06 -17.82
N LEU A 13 -6.67 -25.85 -19.09
CA LEU A 13 -7.10 -24.53 -19.60
C LEU A 13 -8.37 -24.03 -18.90
N VAL A 14 -9.37 -24.89 -18.71
CA VAL A 14 -10.61 -24.50 -18.02
C VAL A 14 -10.35 -24.13 -16.55
N LEU A 15 -9.49 -24.89 -15.85
CA LEU A 15 -9.11 -24.58 -14.47
C LEU A 15 -8.36 -23.25 -14.36
N LEU A 16 -7.43 -22.97 -15.28
CA LEU A 16 -6.72 -21.69 -15.33
C LEU A 16 -7.65 -20.52 -15.61
N LEU A 17 -8.68 -20.69 -16.45
CA LEU A 17 -9.67 -19.65 -16.71
C LEU A 17 -10.51 -19.33 -15.46
N VAL A 18 -10.99 -20.35 -14.75
CA VAL A 18 -11.74 -20.15 -13.50
C VAL A 18 -10.87 -19.47 -12.43
N PHE A 19 -9.62 -19.92 -12.29
CA PHE A 19 -8.68 -19.34 -11.34
C PHE A 19 -8.27 -17.90 -11.72
N GLY A 20 -8.13 -17.63 -13.02
CA GLY A 20 -7.84 -16.29 -13.56
C GLY A 20 -8.96 -15.29 -13.29
N ILE A 21 -10.22 -15.68 -13.45
CA ILE A 21 -11.38 -14.84 -13.11
C ILE A 21 -11.42 -14.56 -11.60
N TRP A 22 -11.09 -15.55 -10.77
CA TRP A 22 -11.02 -15.39 -9.31
C TRP A 22 -9.88 -14.45 -8.89
N TYR A 23 -8.73 -14.52 -9.58
CA TYR A 23 -7.59 -13.62 -9.37
C TYR A 23 -7.90 -12.18 -9.81
N GLN A 24 -8.52 -11.98 -10.97
CA GLN A 24 -8.92 -10.65 -11.43
C GLN A 24 -9.92 -10.00 -10.47
N LYS A 25 -10.88 -10.77 -9.93
CA LYS A 25 -11.89 -10.21 -9.03
C LYS A 25 -11.33 -9.77 -7.68
N ARG A 26 -10.19 -10.30 -7.24
CA ARG A 26 -9.49 -9.85 -6.00
C ARG A 26 -8.62 -8.61 -6.17
N GLY A 27 -8.39 -8.15 -7.41
CA GLY A 27 -7.51 -7.01 -7.70
C GLY A 27 -8.16 -5.87 -8.47
N VAL A 28 -9.51 -5.72 -8.47
CA VAL A 28 -10.24 -4.78 -9.37
C VAL A 28 -11.32 -3.86 -8.69
N GLU A 29 -11.19 -3.43 -7.42
CA GLU A 29 -11.86 -2.18 -6.92
C GLU A 29 -10.84 -1.13 -6.51
N ASN A 30 -10.52 -0.05 -7.23
CA ASN A 30 -11.08 0.64 -8.36
C ASN A 30 -9.99 1.32 -9.22
N LYS A 31 -10.24 1.60 -10.49
CA LYS A 31 -9.60 2.73 -11.17
C LYS A 31 -10.45 2.99 -12.39
N LYS A 32 -10.97 4.21 -12.53
CA LYS A 32 -10.98 4.98 -13.79
C LYS A 32 -11.82 6.24 -13.68
N ASN A 33 -11.16 7.37 -13.98
CA ASN A 33 -11.48 8.35 -15.04
C ASN A 33 -10.45 9.51 -14.88
N THR A 34 -9.30 9.51 -15.58
CA THR A 34 -9.03 9.94 -16.98
C THR A 34 -9.05 11.49 -17.10
N GLN A 35 -7.95 12.20 -17.35
CA GLN A 35 -7.18 12.36 -18.61
C GLN A 35 -5.67 12.56 -18.28
N GLU A 36 -4.69 11.75 -18.72
CA GLU A 36 -4.12 11.55 -20.09
C GLU A 36 -3.32 12.79 -20.56
N GLN A 37 -1.98 12.79 -20.60
CA GLN A 37 -1.11 12.21 -21.65
C GLN A 37 0.36 12.33 -21.16
N TYR A 38 1.27 11.34 -21.15
CA TYR A 38 1.59 10.22 -22.06
C TYR A 38 2.22 9.07 -21.23
N ALA A 39 2.18 7.76 -21.53
CA ALA A 39 1.34 6.85 -22.30
C ALA A 39 1.89 5.42 -21.99
N SER A 40 1.11 4.58 -21.27
CA SER A 40 1.00 3.11 -21.40
C SER A 40 0.21 2.52 -20.22
N GLU A 41 -1.11 2.42 -20.41
CA GLU A 41 -2.15 1.49 -19.85
C GLU A 41 -1.68 0.32 -18.94
N THR A 42 -2.29 -0.08 -17.80
CA THR A 42 -3.64 0.20 -17.21
C THR A 42 -3.74 -0.28 -15.73
N GLU A 43 -4.50 0.46 -14.90
CA GLU A 43 -5.31 0.03 -13.70
C GLU A 43 -4.64 -0.82 -12.59
N HIS A 44 -4.40 -0.30 -11.36
CA HIS A 44 -5.41 -0.33 -10.27
C HIS A 44 -5.16 0.69 -9.12
N THR A 45 -6.23 1.02 -8.41
CA THR A 45 -6.57 1.97 -7.32
C THR A 45 -5.53 2.60 -6.43
N VAL A 46 -5.64 3.92 -6.27
CA VAL A 46 -5.18 4.61 -5.06
C VAL A 46 -6.35 5.45 -4.57
N LEU A 47 -6.93 5.04 -3.44
CA LEU A 47 -7.84 5.84 -2.63
C LEU A 47 -7.16 7.18 -2.37
N THR A 48 -7.71 8.23 -2.99
CA THR A 48 -7.21 9.60 -2.88
C THR A 48 -7.72 10.19 -1.56
N GLY A 49 -7.06 9.82 -0.46
CA GLY A 49 -6.96 10.68 0.70
C GLY A 49 -5.88 11.71 0.39
N THR A 50 -6.26 12.99 0.32
CA THR A 50 -5.45 14.22 0.31
C THR A 50 -4.01 14.09 -0.24
N PRO A 51 -3.65 14.82 -1.33
CA PRO A 51 -2.27 14.81 -1.82
C PRO A 51 -1.36 15.28 -0.69
N TYR A 52 -0.59 14.34 -0.14
CA TYR A 52 0.52 14.67 0.73
C TYR A 52 1.40 15.60 -0.10
N LYS A 53 1.63 16.81 0.41
CA LYS A 53 2.59 17.71 -0.22
C LYS A 53 3.90 16.94 -0.23
N GLU A 54 4.48 16.71 -1.41
CA GLU A 54 5.90 16.38 -1.55
C GLU A 54 6.66 17.43 -0.76
N THR A 55 6.91 17.08 0.48
CA THR A 55 7.69 17.83 1.44
C THR A 55 8.97 17.03 1.51
N GLU A 56 10.10 17.71 1.70
CA GLU A 56 11.47 17.15 1.73
C GLU A 56 11.70 16.16 2.89
N ASN A 57 10.68 15.41 3.31
CA ASN A 57 10.74 14.42 4.35
C ASN A 57 11.41 13.16 3.82
N ALA A 58 12.45 12.71 4.53
CA ALA A 58 13.08 11.42 4.29
C ALA A 58 12.21 10.24 4.76
N TYR A 59 11.31 10.46 5.72
CA TYR A 59 10.49 9.39 6.32
C TYR A 59 9.06 9.85 6.60
N ILE A 60 8.11 8.91 6.50
CA ILE A 60 6.68 9.18 6.74
C ILE A 60 6.10 8.10 7.65
N ILE A 61 5.54 8.47 8.79
CA ILE A 61 4.79 7.56 9.67
C ILE A 61 3.31 7.56 9.26
N ARG A 62 2.73 6.36 9.11
CA ARG A 62 1.28 6.17 9.01
C ARG A 62 0.75 5.10 9.96
N THR A 63 -0.55 5.16 10.24
CA THR A 63 -1.23 4.07 10.96
C THR A 63 -1.64 2.97 9.97
N GLN A 64 -1.20 1.73 10.21
CA GLN A 64 -1.71 0.52 9.58
C GLN A 64 -2.01 -0.52 10.65
N ASP A 65 -3.17 -1.19 10.56
CA ASP A 65 -3.59 -2.23 11.51
C ASP A 65 -3.40 -1.82 12.98
N SER A 66 -3.79 -0.57 13.30
CA SER A 66 -3.67 0.03 14.64
C SER A 66 -2.24 0.20 15.17
N ARG A 67 -1.24 0.15 14.30
CA ARG A 67 0.18 0.37 14.62
C ARG A 67 0.79 1.44 13.75
N LEU A 68 1.85 2.06 14.24
CA LEU A 68 2.65 2.96 13.42
C LEU A 68 3.59 2.16 12.52
N VAL A 69 3.60 2.50 11.24
CA VAL A 69 4.50 1.97 10.22
C VAL A 69 5.22 3.13 9.56
N VAL A 70 6.54 2.99 9.39
CA VAL A 70 7.40 3.99 8.76
C VAL A 70 7.56 3.66 7.29
N PHE A 71 7.36 4.64 6.42
CA PHE A 71 7.53 4.58 4.98
C PHE A 71 8.69 5.48 4.53
N LEU A 72 9.30 5.13 3.40
CA LEU A 72 10.20 6.00 2.65
C LEU A 72 9.43 7.21 2.06
N PRO A 73 10.13 8.20 1.46
CA PRO A 73 9.50 9.43 0.96
C PRO A 73 8.41 9.19 -0.10
N ASP A 74 8.47 8.06 -0.80
CA ASP A 74 7.46 7.65 -1.78
C ASP A 74 6.09 7.35 -1.13
N GLY A 75 6.03 7.24 0.20
CA GLY A 75 4.83 6.94 0.98
C GLY A 75 4.23 5.56 0.70
N LYS A 76 4.99 4.64 0.09
CA LYS A 76 4.55 3.32 -0.36
C LYS A 76 5.49 2.23 0.11
N THR A 77 6.78 2.45 0.04
CA THR A 77 7.80 1.49 0.47
C THR A 77 7.92 1.54 1.98
N VAL A 78 7.63 0.42 2.65
CA VAL A 78 7.81 0.29 4.10
C VAL A 78 9.30 0.31 4.42
N TYR A 79 9.71 1.22 5.29
CA TYR A 79 11.05 1.26 5.87
C TYR A 79 11.13 0.33 7.08
N MET A 80 10.20 0.46 8.03
CA MET A 80 10.08 -0.44 9.18
C MET A 80 8.67 -0.47 9.76
N GLU A 81 8.30 -1.60 10.36
CA GLU A 81 7.13 -1.73 11.21
C GLU A 81 7.52 -1.45 12.66
N THR A 82 6.66 -0.74 13.40
CA THR A 82 6.89 -0.45 14.81
C THR A 82 5.95 -1.25 15.70
N GLY A 83 6.39 -1.50 16.94
CA GLY A 83 5.54 -2.07 17.99
C GLY A 83 4.52 -1.09 18.58
N ILE A 84 4.58 0.19 18.19
CA ILE A 84 3.83 1.28 18.82
C ILE A 84 2.40 1.28 18.29
N ARG A 85 1.44 1.19 19.20
CA ARG A 85 0.01 1.23 18.87
C ARG A 85 -0.43 2.67 18.62
N SER A 86 -1.25 2.89 17.60
CA SER A 86 -1.80 4.23 17.29
C SER A 86 -2.61 4.80 18.45
N GLU A 87 -3.26 3.95 19.25
CA GLU A 87 -4.02 4.34 20.45
C GLU A 87 -3.16 5.01 21.54
N ASN A 88 -1.85 4.75 21.57
CA ASN A 88 -0.92 5.38 22.51
C ASN A 88 -0.61 6.84 22.16
N LEU A 89 -0.94 7.27 20.94
CA LEU A 89 -0.72 8.63 20.47
C LEU A 89 -1.86 9.55 20.91
N SER A 90 -1.59 10.85 21.00
CA SER A 90 -2.66 11.83 21.19
C SER A 90 -3.65 11.80 20.02
N GLN A 91 -4.92 12.15 20.27
CA GLN A 91 -5.96 12.21 19.23
C GLN A 91 -5.57 13.07 18.02
N LYS A 92 -4.79 14.13 18.26
CA LYS A 92 -4.25 14.97 17.18
C LYS A 92 -3.28 14.20 16.32
N LEU A 93 -2.32 13.50 16.94
CA LEU A 93 -1.31 12.74 16.23
C LEU A 93 -1.88 11.51 15.53
N GLN A 94 -2.89 10.86 16.10
CA GLN A 94 -3.62 9.77 15.43
C GLN A 94 -4.17 10.24 14.07
N LYS A 95 -4.87 11.39 14.05
CA LYS A 95 -5.38 12.00 12.81
C LYS A 95 -4.26 12.43 11.85
N GLN A 96 -3.13 12.88 12.36
CA GLN A 96 -1.98 13.20 11.52
C GLN A 96 -1.37 11.93 10.90
N ALA A 97 -1.27 10.85 11.66
CA ALA A 97 -0.77 9.55 11.19
C ALA A 97 -1.72 8.88 10.17
N GLU A 98 -3.01 9.21 10.14
CA GLU A 98 -3.90 8.81 9.05
C GLU A 98 -3.48 9.44 7.70
N ASN A 99 -2.99 10.68 7.73
CA ASN A 99 -2.57 11.42 6.54
C ASN A 99 -1.06 11.24 6.23
N GLY A 100 -0.26 10.91 7.25
CA GLY A 100 1.19 10.84 7.18
C GLY A 100 1.85 11.92 8.03
N ILE A 101 2.72 11.53 8.96
CA ILE A 101 3.59 12.44 9.72
C ILE A 101 4.98 12.36 9.07
N GLY A 102 5.46 13.46 8.52
CA GLY A 102 6.74 13.53 7.85
C GLY A 102 7.89 13.91 8.79
N PHE A 103 9.06 13.32 8.56
CA PHE A 103 10.31 13.62 9.24
C PHE A 103 11.42 13.86 8.21
N ALA A 104 12.22 14.89 8.44
CA ALA A 104 13.30 15.29 7.53
C ALA A 104 14.49 14.32 7.59
N ASP A 105 14.75 13.73 8.75
CA ASP A 105 15.91 12.90 9.03
C ASP A 105 15.56 11.74 9.98
N GLU A 106 16.49 10.80 10.09
CA GLU A 106 16.32 9.57 10.86
C GLU A 106 16.40 9.82 12.38
N GLU A 107 17.18 10.81 12.83
CA GLU A 107 17.31 11.17 14.24
C GLU A 107 15.98 11.68 14.79
N SER A 108 15.36 12.65 14.12
CA SER A 108 14.04 13.18 14.48
C SER A 108 12.94 12.13 14.47
N LEU A 109 13.03 11.16 13.54
CA LEU A 109 12.12 10.01 13.48
C LEU A 109 12.27 9.14 14.72
N PHE A 110 13.51 8.74 15.06
CA PHE A 110 13.73 7.85 16.19
C PHE A 110 13.47 8.51 17.54
N ASP A 111 13.81 9.79 17.72
CA ASP A 111 13.46 10.57 18.92
C ASP A 111 11.94 10.55 19.15
N PHE A 112 11.17 10.71 18.08
CA PHE A 112 9.72 10.59 18.15
C PHE A 112 9.29 9.19 18.57
N LEU A 113 9.81 8.13 17.94
CA LEU A 113 9.43 6.75 18.24
C LEU A 113 9.82 6.34 19.67
N GLU A 114 11.00 6.76 20.15
CA GLU A 114 11.50 6.47 21.50
C GLU A 114 10.54 7.00 22.56
N SER A 115 9.97 8.20 22.37
CA SER A 115 9.00 8.79 23.28
C SER A 115 7.72 7.94 23.48
N TYR A 116 7.47 6.96 22.61
CA TYR A 116 6.35 6.04 22.66
C TYR A 116 6.74 4.55 22.81
N SER A 117 8.04 4.24 22.92
CA SER A 117 8.58 2.87 22.97
C SER A 117 8.65 2.28 24.39
N SER A 118 7.83 2.76 25.32
CA SER A 118 7.86 2.34 26.74
C SER A 118 7.24 0.98 27.01
#